data_AF-A0A3E2NF22-F1
#
_entry.id   AF-A0A3E2NF22-F1
#
_cell.length_a   1.000
_cell.length_b   1.000
_cell.length_c   1.000
_cell.angle_alpha   90.00
_cell.angle_beta   90.00
_cell.angle_gamma   90.00
#
_symmetry.space_group_name_H-M   'P 1'
#
loop_
_entity.id
_entity.type
_entity.pdbx_description
1 polymer ?
#
loop_
_entity_poly.entity_id
_entity_poly.type
_entity_poly.pdbx_seq_one_letter_code
_entity_poly.pdbx_strand_id
1 'polypeptide(L)' 'MQSCELVTLVSSIACCLAKDRTAEEIALLSCVFNQLGDTLETIAAHRVLCCSDDKNGNIDDDIFFRF' A
#
# COMPACT_ATOMS: atom_id res chain seq x y z
N MET A 1 -3.91 -10.60 16.16
CA MET A 1 -5.11 -10.95 15.36
C MET A 1 -4.98 -12.38 14.91
N GLN A 2 -5.94 -13.22 15.27
CA GLN A 2 -6.12 -14.53 14.66
C GLN A 2 -6.46 -14.33 13.18
N SER A 3 -6.11 -15.30 12.32
CA SER A 3 -6.32 -15.20 10.87
C SER A 3 -7.78 -14.92 10.48
N CYS A 4 -8.74 -15.49 11.22
CA CYS A 4 -10.17 -15.26 11.01
C CYS A 4 -10.64 -13.84 11.36
N GLU A 5 -10.06 -13.23 12.39
CA GLU A 5 -10.38 -11.85 12.80
C GLU A 5 -9.94 -10.86 11.73
N LEU A 6 -8.75 -11.07 11.14
CA LEU A 6 -8.24 -10.25 10.05
C LEU A 6 -9.14 -10.33 8.82
N VAL A 7 -9.48 -11.54 8.38
CA VAL A 7 -10.37 -11.73 7.22
C VAL A 7 -11.73 -11.09 7.46
N THR A 8 -12.29 -11.23 8.67
CA THR A 8 -13.56 -10.61 9.04
C THR A 8 -13.48 -9.09 9.00
N LEU A 9 -12.39 -8.51 9.51
CA LEU A 9 -12.15 -7.07 9.49
C LEU A 9 -12.03 -6.54 8.06
N VAL A 10 -11.21 -7.17 7.22
CA VAL A 10 -11.01 -6.75 5.82
C VAL A 10 -12.32 -6.82 5.04
N SER A 11 -13.08 -7.91 5.18
CA SER A 11 -14.40 -8.06 4.56
C SER A 11 -15.37 -6.99 5.04
N SER A 12 -15.38 -6.67 6.33
CA SER A 12 -16.25 -5.62 6.89
C SER A 12 -15.92 -4.24 6.31
N ILE A 13 -14.63 -3.92 6.17
CA ILE A 13 -14.17 -2.68 5.54
C ILE A 13 -14.61 -2.63 4.06
N ALA A 14 -14.43 -3.71 3.32
CA ALA A 14 -14.86 -3.78 1.92
C ALA A 14 -16.37 -3.56 1.77
N CYS A 15 -17.19 -4.17 2.62
CA CYS A 15 -18.63 -3.93 2.66
C CYS A 15 -18.99 -2.47 2.95
N CYS A 16 -18.28 -1.84 3.91
CA CYS A 16 -18.47 -0.42 4.22
C CYS A 16 -18.08 0.50 3.05
N LEU A 17 -16.99 0.20 2.34
CA LEU A 17 -16.54 0.97 1.18
C LEU A 17 -17.48 0.85 -0.03
N ALA A 18 -18.08 -0.34 -0.22
CA ALA A 18 -19.00 -0.60 -1.32
C ALA A 18 -20.42 -0.07 -1.07
N LYS A 19 -20.76 0.28 0.17
CA LYS A 19 -22.09 0.74 0.54
C LYS A 19 -22.44 2.05 -0.19
N ASP A 20 -23.63 2.08 -0.80
CA ASP A 20 -24.15 3.25 -1.52
C ASP A 20 -23.22 3.74 -2.65
N ARG A 21 -22.54 2.80 -3.33
CA ARG A 21 -21.67 3.07 -4.49
C ARG A 21 -22.13 2.32 -5.72
N THR A 22 -21.88 2.88 -6.89
CA THR A 22 -22.09 2.16 -8.16
C THR A 22 -20.99 1.13 -8.40
N ALA A 23 -21.20 0.23 -9.36
CA ALA A 23 -20.20 -0.76 -9.73
C ALA A 23 -18.91 -0.09 -10.25
N GLU A 24 -19.04 1.01 -10.98
CA GLU A 24 -17.92 1.78 -11.52
C GLU A 24 -17.10 2.44 -10.39
N GLU A 25 -17.77 3.00 -9.38
CA GLU A 25 -17.11 3.60 -8.22
C GLU A 25 -16.38 2.55 -7.38
N ILE A 26 -16.98 1.37 -7.19
CA ILE A 26 -16.34 0.24 -6.50
C ILE A 26 -15.09 -0.22 -7.28
N ALA A 27 -15.21 -0.35 -8.60
CA ALA A 27 -14.09 -0.73 -9.46
C ALA A 27 -12.95 0.31 -9.39
N LEU A 28 -13.28 1.60 -9.43
CA LEU A 28 -12.30 2.68 -9.28
C LEU A 28 -11.57 2.61 -7.92
N LEU A 29 -12.32 2.46 -6.82
CA LEU A 29 -11.73 2.31 -5.48
C LEU A 29 -10.80 1.10 -5.41
N SER A 30 -11.21 -0.04 -5.98
CA SER A 30 -10.37 -1.24 -6.05
C SER A 30 -9.06 -0.98 -6.81
N CYS A 31 -9.12 -0.29 -7.95
CA CYS A 31 -7.93 0.05 -8.73
C CYS A 31 -6.97 0.95 -7.94
N VAL A 32 -7.50 1.95 -7.23
CA VAL A 32 -6.69 2.86 -6.39
C VAL A 32 -5.99 2.10 -5.27
N PHE A 33 -6.69 1.23 -4.54
CA PHE A 33 -6.08 0.46 -3.45
C PHE A 33 -5.04 -0.55 -3.95
N ASN A 34 -5.27 -1.19 -5.11
CA ASN A 34 -4.27 -2.08 -5.72
C ASN A 34 -3.00 -1.29 -6.10
N GLN A 35 -3.15 -0.19 -6.83
CA GLN A 35 -2.00 0.63 -7.25
C GLN A 35 -1.22 1.17 -6.03
N LEU A 36 -1.93 1.59 -4.98
CA LEU A 36 -1.31 2.03 -3.74
C LEU A 36 -0.52 0.90 -3.08
N GLY A 37 -1.09 -0.31 -3.01
CA GLY A 37 -0.41 -1.50 -2.51
C GLY A 37 0.87 -1.82 -3.29
N ASP A 38 0.77 -1.88 -4.61
CA ASP A 38 1.92 -2.13 -5.51
C ASP A 38 3.01 -1.05 -5.34
N THR A 39 2.61 0.21 -5.15
CA THR A 39 3.54 1.32 -4.90
C THR A 39 4.27 1.16 -3.57
N LEU A 40 3.55 0.83 -2.49
CA LEU A 40 4.15 0.58 -1.17
C LEU A 40 5.11 -0.62 -1.19
N GLU A 41 4.75 -1.69 -1.91
CA GLU A 41 5.61 -2.85 -2.08
C GLU A 41 6.87 -2.50 -2.88
N THR A 42 6.73 -1.69 -3.94
CA THR A 42 7.86 -1.17 -4.72
C THR A 42 8.80 -0.32 -3.84
N ILE A 43 8.25 0.54 -2.98
CA ILE A 43 9.03 1.33 -2.00
C ILE A 43 9.79 0.42 -1.05
N ALA A 44 9.12 -0.58 -0.48
CA ALA A 44 9.74 -1.51 0.46
C ALA A 44 10.86 -2.31 -0.22
N ALA A 45 10.61 -2.83 -1.42
CA ALA A 45 11.59 -3.55 -2.23
C ALA A 45 12.79 -2.64 -2.57
N HIS A 46 12.56 -1.39 -2.96
CA HIS A 46 13.64 -0.44 -3.24
C HIS A 46 14.51 -0.20 -2.00
N ARG A 47 13.90 0.05 -0.83
CA ARG A 47 14.66 0.24 0.42
C ARG A 47 15.53 -0.96 0.76
N VAL A 48 15.01 -2.18 0.57
CA VAL A 48 15.74 -3.41 0.89
C VAL A 48 16.78 -3.78 -0.16
N LEU A 49 16.54 -3.55 -1.45
CA LEU A 49 17.41 -4.01 -2.53
C LEU A 49 18.40 -2.94 -3.02
N CYS A 50 18.00 -1.67 -2.99
CA CYS A 50 18.75 -0.56 -3.57
C CYS A 50 19.39 0.36 -2.54
N CYS A 51 18.91 0.38 -1.29
CA CYS A 51 19.44 1.23 -0.21
C CYS A 51 20.21 0.43 0.87
N SER A 52 20.57 -0.82 0.60
CA SER A 52 21.17 -1.73 1.59
C SER A 52 22.68 -1.57 1.85
N ASP A 53 23.34 -0.55 1.30
CA ASP A 53 24.77 -0.33 1.53
C ASP A 53 25.11 1.14 1.84
N ASP A 54 24.87 1.55 3.09
CA ASP A 54 25.62 2.67 3.70
C ASP A 54 25.96 2.40 5.16
N LYS A 55 26.99 1.57 5.35
CA LYS A 55 27.84 1.65 6.54
C LYS A 55 28.94 2.69 6.35
N ASN A 56 28.66 3.86 5.77
CA ASN A 56 29.57 5.01 5.92
C ASN A 56 28.88 6.33 5.55
N GLY A 57 28.31 6.99 6.57
CA GLY A 57 28.22 8.45 6.66
C GLY A 57 27.39 9.18 5.60
N ASN A 58 26.25 9.70 6.04
CA ASN A 58 25.45 10.75 5.40
C ASN A 58 24.91 10.41 4.01
N ILE A 59 23.72 9.83 3.94
CA ILE A 59 22.91 9.91 2.73
C ILE A 59 21.54 10.48 3.08
N ASP A 60 21.28 11.62 2.44
CA ASP A 60 20.00 12.30 2.37
C ASP A 60 18.93 11.31 1.88
N ASP A 61 17.96 11.00 2.75
CA ASP A 61 16.74 10.22 2.47
C ASP A 61 15.77 10.92 1.47
N ASP A 62 16.23 11.89 0.68
CA ASP A 62 15.37 12.95 0.16
C ASP A 62 14.91 12.80 -1.30
N ILE A 63 15.27 11.75 -2.04
CA ILE A 63 14.96 11.69 -3.48
C ILE A 63 13.67 10.96 -3.85
N PHE A 64 13.08 10.19 -2.93
CA PHE A 64 11.82 9.47 -3.19
C PHE A 64 10.56 10.38 -3.14
N PHE A 65 10.67 11.66 -2.74
CA PHE A 65 9.56 12.64 -2.70
C PHE A 65 9.57 13.69 -3.81
N ARG A 66 10.32 13.49 -4.91
CA ARG A 66 10.40 14.46 -6.01
C ARG A 66 9.37 14.28 -7.14
N PHE A 67 8.29 13.56 -6.86
CA PHE A 67 7.03 13.60 -7.61
C PHE A 67 5.93 14.19 -6.73
#